data_AF-A0A954S1Z3-F1
#
_entry.id   AF-A0A954S1Z3-F1
#
_cell.length_a   1.000
_cell.length_b   1.000
_cell.length_c   1.000
_cell.angle_alpha   90.00
_cell.angle_beta   90.00
_cell.angle_gamma   90.00
#
_symmetry.space_group_name_H-M   'P 1'
#
loop_
_entity.id
_entity.type
_entity.pdbx_description
1 polymer ?
#
loop_
_entity_poly.entity_id
_entity_poly.type
_entity_poly.pdbx_seq_one_letter_code
_entity_poly.pdbx_strand_id
1 'polypeptide(L)'
;MSKFMVRHALVAAWLCTCSAGFLAAQDSLSELYGRGVHAFNSHNYTKAYEYLSWAVAQDSPDPRVYYFRAMALERLGRPYEAEDDYKKAAMLEAEGDGQYNVGMALQRVQGGARLKIESARSDARLQVLRDGRRKVKTRADRIDELDQEALRGSASPSTPPRTAPQDNTDPFGGGGATEPMPAPMPEAPVTPPAGADPFGGGAAPATPPAGADPFGGGAAPATPPAGADPFGGGAAPATPPAGADPFGGGAA
;
A
#
# COMPACT_ATOMS: atom_id res chain seq x y z
N MET A 1 41.54 1.07 34.32
CA MET A 1 40.10 1.34 34.08
C MET A 1 39.82 2.49 33.07
N SER A 2 40.59 2.67 31.99
CA SER A 2 40.44 3.88 31.13
C SER A 2 40.21 3.63 29.62
N LYS A 3 40.27 2.37 29.13
CA LYS A 3 40.12 2.07 27.70
C LYS A 3 38.69 1.72 27.25
N PHE A 4 37.79 1.36 28.16
CA PHE A 4 36.39 1.05 27.83
C PHE A 4 35.49 2.29 27.74
N MET A 5 35.81 3.37 28.47
CA MET A 5 34.97 4.58 28.48
C MET A 5 35.05 5.38 27.17
N VAL A 6 36.24 5.44 26.55
CA VAL A 6 36.48 6.23 25.32
C VAL A 6 35.80 5.61 24.08
N ARG A 7 35.67 4.28 24.04
CA ARG A 7 35.03 3.57 22.91
C ARG A 7 33.50 3.75 22.90
N HIS A 8 32.87 3.95 24.06
CA HIS A 8 31.43 4.20 24.15
C HIS A 8 31.07 5.65 23.83
N ALA A 9 31.95 6.61 24.14
CA ALA A 9 31.76 8.02 23.80
C ALA A 9 31.78 8.28 22.28
N LEU A 10 32.61 7.55 21.52
CA LEU A 10 32.69 7.69 20.05
C LEU A 10 31.49 7.10 19.31
N VAL A 11 30.86 6.04 19.82
CA VAL A 11 29.64 5.45 19.22
C VAL A 11 28.41 6.33 19.46
N ALA A 12 28.29 6.93 20.65
CA ALA A 12 27.21 7.86 20.97
C ALA A 12 27.29 9.18 20.17
N ALA A 13 28.51 9.67 19.91
CA ALA A 13 28.72 10.87 19.08
C ALA A 13 28.38 10.64 17.60
N TRP A 14 28.60 9.42 17.08
CA TRP A 14 28.26 9.06 15.70
C TRP A 14 26.75 8.80 15.51
N LEU A 15 26.08 8.27 16.55
CA LEU A 15 24.62 8.09 16.54
C LEU A 15 23.85 9.43 16.65
N CYS A 16 24.45 10.47 17.23
CA CYS A 16 23.80 11.76 17.44
C CYS A 16 23.86 12.69 16.20
N THR A 17 24.85 12.51 15.33
CA THR A 17 24.95 13.27 14.06
C THR A 17 24.09 12.68 12.92
N CYS A 18 23.63 11.43 13.04
CA CYS A 18 22.85 10.79 11.98
C CYS A 18 21.40 11.31 11.91
N SER A 19 20.84 11.73 13.05
CA SER A 19 19.45 12.20 13.14
C SER A 19 19.25 13.60 12.54
N ALA A 20 20.24 14.49 12.65
CA ALA A 20 20.13 15.86 12.15
C ALA A 20 20.25 15.95 10.61
N GLY A 21 21.07 15.09 10.00
CA GLY A 21 21.23 15.05 8.54
C GLY A 21 19.98 14.57 7.80
N PHE A 22 19.23 13.64 8.41
CA PHE A 22 18.00 13.11 7.80
C PHE A 22 16.87 14.13 7.80
N LEU A 23 16.68 14.93 8.86
CA LEU A 23 15.66 15.98 8.87
C LEU A 23 15.99 17.12 7.90
N ALA A 24 17.24 17.60 7.87
CA ALA A 24 17.64 18.68 6.97
C ALA A 24 17.52 18.30 5.47
N ALA A 25 17.78 17.03 5.13
CA ALA A 25 17.60 16.52 3.77
C ALA A 25 16.11 16.38 3.38
N GLN A 26 15.23 16.02 4.32
CA GLN A 26 13.79 15.96 4.05
C GLN A 26 13.17 17.35 3.83
N ASP A 27 13.62 18.36 4.59
CA ASP A 27 13.22 19.75 4.38
C ASP A 27 13.63 20.22 2.99
N SER A 28 14.84 19.89 2.52
CA SER A 28 15.27 20.22 1.15
C SER A 28 14.48 19.47 0.06
N LEU A 29 14.12 18.20 0.28
CA LEU A 29 13.32 17.42 -0.68
C LEU A 29 11.89 17.98 -0.84
N SER A 30 11.25 18.34 0.27
CA SER A 30 9.91 18.91 0.26
C SER A 30 9.87 20.28 -0.43
N GLU A 31 10.90 21.10 -0.23
CA GLU A 31 11.09 22.39 -0.90
C GLU A 31 11.29 22.22 -2.41
N LEU A 32 12.14 21.28 -2.83
CA LEU A 32 12.37 20.98 -4.24
C LEU A 32 11.08 20.52 -4.94
N TYR A 33 10.32 19.64 -4.30
CA TYR A 33 9.01 19.23 -4.78
C TYR A 33 8.05 20.43 -4.92
N GLY A 34 7.94 21.25 -3.87
CA GLY A 34 7.08 22.43 -3.87
C GLY A 34 7.42 23.42 -4.99
N ARG A 35 8.70 23.72 -5.19
CA ARG A 35 9.20 24.57 -6.29
C ARG A 35 8.93 23.95 -7.66
N GLY A 36 9.16 22.64 -7.79
CA GLY A 36 8.91 21.89 -9.03
C GLY A 36 7.44 21.93 -9.45
N VAL A 37 6.52 21.69 -8.52
CA VAL A 37 5.08 21.76 -8.77
C VAL A 37 4.62 23.19 -9.06
N HIS A 38 5.16 24.20 -8.36
CA HIS A 38 4.88 25.59 -8.67
C HIS A 38 5.31 25.94 -10.11
N ALA A 39 6.54 25.59 -10.49
CA ALA A 39 7.03 25.81 -11.85
C ALA A 39 6.19 25.07 -12.90
N PHE A 40 5.75 23.84 -12.61
CA PHE A 40 4.89 23.06 -13.49
C PHE A 40 3.53 23.75 -13.72
N ASN A 41 2.89 24.20 -12.64
CA ASN A 41 1.61 24.91 -12.71
C ASN A 41 1.73 26.28 -13.38
N SER A 42 2.91 26.90 -13.34
CA SER A 42 3.23 28.12 -14.09
C SER A 42 3.66 27.86 -15.54
N HIS A 43 3.47 26.64 -16.06
CA HIS A 43 3.86 26.21 -17.41
C HIS A 43 5.37 26.33 -17.70
N ASN A 44 6.21 26.54 -16.68
CA ASN A 44 7.65 26.54 -16.81
C ASN A 44 8.19 25.11 -16.65
N TYR A 45 7.96 24.30 -17.67
CA TYR A 45 8.27 22.88 -17.65
C TYR A 45 9.77 22.59 -17.53
N THR A 46 10.63 23.47 -18.05
CA THR A 46 12.08 23.36 -17.89
C THR A 46 12.49 23.47 -16.43
N LYS A 47 12.01 24.51 -15.71
CA LYS A 47 12.31 24.67 -14.28
C LYS A 47 11.65 23.59 -13.44
N ALA A 48 10.44 23.17 -13.79
CA ALA A 48 9.78 22.04 -13.13
C ALA A 48 10.65 20.78 -13.22
N TYR A 49 11.12 20.45 -14.42
CA TYR A 49 12.03 19.34 -14.66
C TYR A 49 13.33 19.47 -13.85
N GLU A 50 13.97 20.64 -13.82
CA GLU A 50 15.18 20.87 -13.04
C GLU A 50 14.99 20.59 -11.54
N TYR A 51 14.03 21.26 -10.89
CA TYR A 51 13.79 21.09 -9.46
C TYR A 51 13.42 19.65 -9.09
N LEU A 52 12.55 19.01 -9.89
CA LEU A 52 12.14 17.63 -9.65
C LEU A 52 13.30 16.65 -9.92
N SER A 53 14.17 16.95 -10.89
CA SER A 53 15.38 16.15 -11.12
C SER A 53 16.37 16.25 -9.98
N TRP A 54 16.51 17.43 -9.35
CA TRP A 54 17.31 17.55 -8.13
C TRP A 54 16.72 16.74 -6.97
N ALA A 55 15.40 16.70 -6.82
CA ALA A 55 14.76 15.85 -5.81
C ALA A 55 15.02 14.35 -6.09
N VAL A 56 14.95 13.92 -7.36
CA VAL A 56 15.28 12.54 -7.73
C VAL A 56 16.76 12.23 -7.54
N ALA A 57 17.66 13.17 -7.82
CA ALA A 57 19.10 13.01 -7.58
C ALA A 57 19.46 12.88 -6.09
N GLN A 58 18.54 13.29 -5.20
CA GLN A 58 18.63 13.12 -3.75
C GLN A 58 17.82 11.89 -3.26
N ASP A 59 17.53 10.94 -4.16
CA ASP A 59 16.81 9.69 -3.87
C ASP A 59 15.44 9.90 -3.21
N SER A 60 14.69 10.92 -3.66
CA SER A 60 13.34 11.16 -3.14
C SER A 60 12.47 9.91 -3.23
N PRO A 61 11.87 9.45 -2.11
CA PRO A 61 10.93 8.33 -2.11
C PRO A 61 9.50 8.77 -2.47
N ASP A 62 9.25 10.05 -2.75
CA ASP A 62 7.93 10.60 -3.00
C ASP A 62 7.44 10.31 -4.43
N PRO A 63 6.36 9.51 -4.62
CA PRO A 63 5.79 9.22 -5.94
C PRO A 63 5.39 10.48 -6.70
N ARG A 64 4.98 11.55 -6.00
CA ARG A 64 4.50 12.80 -6.60
C ARG A 64 5.61 13.47 -7.39
N VAL A 65 6.86 13.39 -6.94
CA VAL A 65 8.03 13.96 -7.63
C VAL A 65 8.15 13.37 -9.03
N TYR A 66 8.10 12.05 -9.13
CA TYR A 66 8.19 11.33 -10.40
C TYR A 66 6.99 11.60 -11.31
N TYR A 67 5.76 11.65 -10.76
CA TYR A 67 4.57 11.98 -11.56
C TYR A 67 4.65 13.38 -12.18
N PHE A 68 5.04 14.39 -11.41
CA PHE A 68 5.19 15.76 -11.95
C PHE A 68 6.38 15.87 -12.90
N ARG A 69 7.46 15.11 -12.67
CA ARG A 69 8.62 15.10 -13.58
C ARG A 69 8.27 14.44 -14.91
N ALA A 70 7.53 13.34 -14.89
CA ALA A 70 6.99 12.69 -16.08
C ALA A 70 6.14 13.66 -16.91
N MET A 71 5.18 14.34 -16.28
CA MET A 71 4.35 15.32 -16.96
C MET A 71 5.16 16.48 -17.52
N ALA A 72 6.19 16.96 -16.81
CA ALA A 72 7.09 17.99 -17.32
C ALA A 72 7.88 17.50 -18.54
N LEU A 73 8.41 16.27 -18.50
CA LEU A 73 9.12 15.62 -19.60
C LEU A 73 8.23 15.48 -20.85
N GLU A 74 6.96 15.12 -20.70
CA GLU A 74 6.03 15.07 -21.83
C GLU A 74 5.85 16.44 -22.49
N ARG A 75 5.73 17.50 -21.68
CA ARG A 75 5.59 18.87 -22.18
C ARG A 75 6.87 19.38 -22.85
N LEU A 76 8.02 18.81 -22.49
CA LEU A 76 9.32 19.05 -23.11
C LEU A 76 9.60 18.14 -24.32
N GLY A 77 8.65 17.27 -24.71
CA GLY A 77 8.81 16.39 -25.87
C GLY A 77 9.70 15.17 -25.64
N ARG A 78 9.83 14.72 -24.38
CA ARG A 78 10.66 13.56 -23.96
C ARG A 78 9.77 12.42 -23.44
N PRO A 79 8.93 11.79 -24.29
CA PRO A 79 7.89 10.86 -23.84
C PRO A 79 8.44 9.54 -23.29
N TYR A 80 9.58 9.06 -23.80
CA TYR A 80 10.17 7.80 -23.33
C TYR A 80 10.65 7.90 -21.88
N GLU A 81 11.35 8.98 -21.54
CA GLU A 81 11.79 9.22 -20.16
C GLU A 81 10.60 9.50 -19.22
N ALA A 82 9.54 10.13 -19.74
CA ALA A 82 8.31 10.33 -18.98
C ALA A 82 7.64 8.99 -18.64
N GLU A 83 7.65 8.02 -19.56
CA GLU A 83 7.08 6.70 -19.33
C GLU A 83 7.79 5.96 -18.19
N ASP A 84 9.12 6.04 -18.14
CA ASP A 84 9.92 5.44 -17.06
C ASP A 84 9.59 6.09 -15.70
N ASP A 85 9.43 7.40 -15.68
CA ASP A 85 9.01 8.12 -14.46
C ASP A 85 7.60 7.76 -14.03
N TYR A 86 6.64 7.62 -14.95
CA TYR A 86 5.29 7.18 -14.62
C TYR A 86 5.29 5.77 -14.00
N LYS A 87 6.06 4.84 -14.56
CA LYS A 87 6.23 3.48 -14.03
C LYS A 87 6.85 3.51 -12.63
N LYS A 88 7.92 4.28 -12.45
CA LYS A 88 8.60 4.39 -11.16
C LYS A 88 7.70 5.01 -10.10
N ALA A 89 6.98 6.08 -10.44
CA ALA A 89 6.01 6.72 -9.55
C ALA A 89 4.93 5.74 -9.09
N ALA A 90 4.35 5.01 -10.04
CA ALA A 90 3.28 4.06 -9.76
C ALA A 90 3.76 2.87 -8.91
N MET A 91 4.98 2.38 -9.13
CA MET A 91 5.62 1.38 -8.27
C MET A 91 5.75 1.90 -6.83
N LEU A 92 6.33 3.09 -6.65
CA LEU A 92 6.49 3.69 -5.32
C LEU A 92 5.14 3.92 -4.62
N GLU A 93 4.11 4.34 -5.36
CA GLU A 93 2.74 4.50 -4.82
C GLU A 93 2.14 3.16 -4.39
N ALA A 94 2.33 2.10 -5.19
CA ALA A 94 1.74 0.79 -4.94
C ALA A 94 2.46 -0.01 -3.84
N GLU A 95 3.77 0.19 -3.68
CA GLU A 95 4.58 -0.44 -2.62
C GLU A 95 4.58 0.36 -1.31
N GLY A 96 4.30 1.67 -1.38
CA GLY A 96 4.28 2.56 -0.24
C GLY A 96 3.11 2.29 0.72
N ASP A 97 3.22 2.89 1.91
CA ASP A 97 2.23 2.84 2.99
C ASP A 97 1.13 3.92 2.87
N GLY A 98 1.12 4.68 1.78
CA GLY A 98 0.18 5.80 1.58
C GLY A 98 0.57 7.09 2.29
N GLN A 99 1.82 7.24 2.75
CA GLN A 99 2.33 8.46 3.39
C GLN A 99 2.15 9.73 2.54
N TYR A 100 2.17 9.59 1.22
CA TYR A 100 1.99 10.70 0.28
C TYR A 100 0.56 10.78 -0.22
N ASN A 101 -0.06 11.96 -0.09
CA ASN A 101 -1.38 12.20 -0.65
C ASN A 101 -1.32 12.45 -2.17
N VAL A 102 -0.99 11.42 -2.93
CA VAL A 102 -0.80 11.47 -4.39
C VAL A 102 -2.12 11.83 -5.08
N GLY A 103 -3.25 11.29 -4.62
CA GLY A 103 -4.58 11.60 -5.15
C GLY A 103 -4.90 13.09 -5.11
N MET A 104 -4.65 13.75 -3.97
CA MET A 104 -4.86 15.19 -3.83
C MET A 104 -3.89 16.00 -4.69
N ALA A 105 -2.62 15.60 -4.77
CA ALA A 105 -1.64 16.29 -5.59
C ALA A 105 -2.01 16.27 -7.09
N LEU A 106 -2.62 15.18 -7.57
CA LEU A 106 -2.97 14.98 -8.97
C LEU A 106 -4.43 15.37 -9.30
N GLN A 107 -5.17 15.98 -8.39
CA GLN A 107 -6.59 16.32 -8.60
C GLN A 107 -6.81 17.23 -9.83
N ARG A 108 -5.85 18.12 -10.10
CA ARG A 108 -5.87 19.05 -11.25
C ARG A 108 -5.41 18.42 -12.55
N VAL A 109 -4.86 17.22 -12.50
CA VAL A 109 -4.34 16.51 -13.67
C VAL A 109 -5.49 15.76 -14.33
N GLN A 110 -5.80 16.17 -15.56
CA GLN A 110 -6.91 15.66 -16.36
C GLN A 110 -6.44 15.32 -17.79
N GLY A 111 -7.29 14.65 -18.56
CA GLY A 111 -7.04 14.32 -19.98
C GLY A 111 -5.96 13.24 -20.17
N GLY A 112 -5.16 13.38 -21.24
CA GLY A 112 -4.18 12.35 -21.65
C GLY A 112 -3.15 11.99 -20.58
N ALA A 113 -2.65 12.99 -19.83
CA ALA A 113 -1.73 12.74 -18.72
C ALA A 113 -2.38 11.87 -17.63
N ARG A 114 -3.68 12.09 -17.35
CA ARG A 114 -4.41 11.29 -16.37
C ARG A 114 -4.54 9.83 -16.79
N LEU A 115 -4.81 9.57 -18.07
CA LEU A 115 -4.88 8.21 -18.59
C LEU A 115 -3.55 7.46 -18.44
N LYS A 116 -2.42 8.13 -18.70
CA LYS A 116 -1.08 7.54 -18.51
C LYS A 116 -0.80 7.19 -17.06
N ILE A 117 -1.17 8.07 -16.14
CA ILE A 117 -1.06 7.83 -14.69
C ILE A 117 -1.88 6.61 -14.27
N GLU A 118 -3.16 6.54 -14.66
CA GLU A 118 -4.03 5.42 -14.28
C GLU A 118 -3.61 4.09 -14.92
N SER A 119 -3.09 4.12 -16.16
CA SER A 119 -2.47 2.95 -16.79
C SER A 119 -1.28 2.47 -15.95
N ALA A 120 -0.33 3.35 -15.65
CA ALA A 120 0.84 3.00 -14.85
C ALA A 120 0.47 2.47 -13.46
N ARG A 121 -0.54 3.06 -12.80
CA ARG A 121 -1.07 2.58 -11.52
C ARG A 121 -1.66 1.18 -11.61
N SER A 122 -2.43 0.91 -12.66
CA SER A 122 -3.03 -0.39 -12.89
C SER A 122 -1.96 -1.46 -13.10
N ASP A 123 -0.96 -1.15 -13.93
CA ASP A 123 0.20 -2.02 -14.17
C ASP A 123 1.00 -2.25 -12.88
N ALA A 124 1.19 -1.21 -12.08
CA ALA A 124 1.94 -1.29 -10.86
C ALA A 124 1.28 -2.18 -9.81
N ARG A 125 -0.01 -2.00 -9.58
CA ARG A 125 -0.80 -2.86 -8.67
C ARG A 125 -0.76 -4.32 -9.10
N LEU A 126 -0.84 -4.57 -10.41
CA LEU A 126 -0.73 -5.93 -10.95
C LEU A 126 0.65 -6.55 -10.70
N GLN A 127 1.72 -5.78 -10.88
CA GLN A 127 3.08 -6.24 -10.61
C GLN A 127 3.29 -6.53 -9.11
N VAL A 128 2.89 -5.62 -8.23
CA VAL A 128 2.98 -5.82 -6.77
C VAL A 128 2.21 -7.08 -6.34
N LEU A 129 1.02 -7.32 -6.91
CA LEU A 129 0.24 -8.53 -6.65
C LEU A 129 0.94 -9.80 -7.14
N ARG A 130 1.52 -9.78 -8.36
CA ARG A 130 2.28 -10.91 -8.91
C ARG A 130 3.50 -11.22 -8.05
N ASP A 131 4.22 -10.20 -7.62
CA ASP A 131 5.40 -10.33 -6.78
C ASP A 131 5.05 -10.84 -5.38
N GLY A 132 3.97 -10.33 -4.79
CA GLY A 132 3.42 -10.85 -3.54
C GLY A 132 3.06 -12.33 -3.66
N ARG A 133 2.34 -12.74 -4.71
CA ARG A 133 2.00 -14.14 -4.97
C ARG A 133 3.24 -15.02 -5.12
N ARG A 134 4.25 -14.54 -5.86
CA ARG A 134 5.51 -15.27 -6.05
C ARG A 134 6.20 -15.50 -4.71
N LYS A 135 6.32 -14.46 -3.88
CA LYS A 135 6.94 -14.54 -2.54
C LYS A 135 6.21 -15.54 -1.63
N VAL A 136 4.88 -15.52 -1.65
CA VAL A 136 4.06 -16.49 -0.89
C VAL A 136 4.31 -17.91 -1.36
N LYS A 137 4.29 -18.13 -2.69
CA LYS A 137 4.56 -19.45 -3.26
C LYS A 137 5.94 -19.97 -2.87
N THR A 138 6.98 -19.16 -3.04
CA THR A 138 8.35 -19.56 -2.67
C THR A 138 8.48 -19.88 -1.18
N ARG A 139 7.74 -19.18 -0.32
CA ARG A 139 7.72 -19.48 1.12
C ARG A 139 7.05 -20.82 1.40
N ALA A 140 5.95 -21.13 0.71
CA ALA A 140 5.27 -22.42 0.84
C ALA A 140 6.16 -23.57 0.34
N ASP A 141 6.72 -23.44 -0.86
CA ASP A 141 7.62 -24.45 -1.44
C ASP A 141 8.81 -24.74 -0.50
N ARG A 142 9.37 -23.71 0.14
CA ARG A 142 10.46 -23.86 1.11
C ARG A 142 10.05 -24.62 2.38
N ILE A 143 8.81 -24.46 2.85
CA ILE A 143 8.31 -25.20 4.02
C ILE A 143 8.17 -26.67 3.67
N ASP A 144 7.57 -26.97 2.52
CA ASP A 144 7.39 -28.35 2.04
C ASP A 144 8.74 -29.07 1.86
N GLU A 145 9.76 -28.36 1.33
CA GLU A 145 11.13 -28.88 1.21
C GLU A 145 11.72 -29.24 2.58
N LEU A 146 11.62 -28.35 3.56
CA LEU A 146 12.15 -28.56 4.91
C LEU A 146 11.44 -29.73 5.61
N ASP A 147 10.13 -29.86 5.42
CA ASP A 147 9.35 -30.99 5.96
C ASP A 147 9.78 -32.32 5.32
N GLN A 148 10.00 -32.34 4.01
CA GLN A 148 10.53 -33.52 3.32
C GLN A 148 11.96 -33.87 3.76
N GLU A 149 12.81 -32.88 3.98
CA GLU A 149 14.17 -33.08 4.51
C GLU A 149 14.14 -33.64 5.93
N ALA A 150 13.26 -33.15 6.81
CA ALA A 150 13.08 -33.68 8.15
C ALA A 150 12.61 -35.15 8.12
N LEU A 151 11.66 -35.47 7.24
CA LEU A 151 11.19 -36.85 7.02
C LEU A 151 12.33 -37.75 6.52
N ARG A 152 13.14 -37.31 5.55
CA ARG A 152 14.31 -38.09 5.07
C ARG A 152 15.42 -38.23 6.12
N GLY A 153 15.68 -37.18 6.89
CA GLY A 153 16.68 -37.16 7.96
C GLY A 153 16.32 -38.10 9.10
N SER A 154 15.04 -38.18 9.47
CA SER A 154 14.52 -39.16 10.45
C SER A 154 14.55 -40.61 9.95
N ALA A 155 14.61 -40.82 8.63
CA ALA A 155 14.72 -42.14 8.01
C ALA A 155 16.18 -42.62 7.81
N SER A 156 17.19 -41.87 8.27
CA SER A 156 18.57 -42.35 8.27
C SER A 156 18.72 -43.57 9.19
N PRO A 157 19.52 -44.58 8.78
CA PRO A 157 19.59 -45.85 9.47
C PRO A 157 20.02 -45.62 10.91
N SER A 158 19.25 -46.21 11.84
CA SER A 158 19.58 -46.36 13.25
C SER A 158 21.08 -46.65 13.38
N THR A 159 21.85 -45.63 13.73
CA THR A 159 23.17 -45.87 14.28
C THR A 159 22.86 -46.50 15.64
N PRO A 160 23.34 -47.73 15.93
CA PRO A 160 23.08 -48.33 17.22
C PRO A 160 23.49 -47.33 18.30
N PRO A 161 22.70 -47.20 19.38
CA PRO A 161 22.93 -46.16 20.37
C PRO A 161 24.37 -46.26 20.83
N ARG A 162 25.16 -45.23 20.52
CA ARG A 162 26.43 -45.02 21.20
C ARG A 162 26.04 -44.83 22.66
N THR A 163 26.32 -45.82 23.48
CA THR A 163 26.26 -45.70 24.93
C THR A 163 27.04 -44.46 25.31
N ALA A 164 26.32 -43.39 25.69
CA ALA A 164 26.95 -42.27 26.35
C ALA A 164 27.59 -42.79 27.63
N PRO A 165 28.83 -42.41 27.97
CA PRO A 165 29.33 -42.61 29.32
C PRO A 165 28.32 -41.99 30.28
N GLN A 166 27.84 -42.75 31.25
CA GLN A 166 27.00 -42.20 32.31
C GLN A 166 27.83 -41.17 33.06
N ASP A 167 27.55 -39.90 32.79
CA ASP A 167 28.14 -38.79 33.52
C ASP A 167 27.39 -38.70 34.84
N ASN A 168 27.96 -39.32 35.87
CA ASN A 168 27.37 -39.46 37.22
C ASN A 168 27.41 -38.14 38.01
N THR A 169 27.33 -37.02 37.31
CA THR A 169 27.49 -35.68 37.86
C THR A 169 26.25 -34.82 37.61
N ASP A 170 25.11 -35.45 37.28
CA ASP A 170 23.80 -34.82 37.27
C ASP A 170 23.28 -34.62 38.72
N PRO A 171 23.06 -33.38 39.18
CA PRO A 171 22.54 -33.11 40.52
C PRO A 171 21.09 -33.56 40.73
N PHE A 172 20.40 -34.05 39.68
CA PHE A 172 19.07 -34.66 39.78
C PHE A 172 19.05 -36.19 39.58
N GLY A 173 20.22 -36.81 39.39
CA GLY A 173 20.37 -38.26 39.22
C GLY A 173 20.52 -39.03 40.54
N GLY A 174 19.49 -38.98 41.40
CA GLY A 174 19.48 -39.67 42.69
C GLY A 174 18.59 -40.90 42.70
N GLY A 175 19.18 -42.08 42.91
CA GLY A 175 18.48 -43.35 42.97
C GLY A 175 17.52 -43.50 44.17
N GLY A 176 16.44 -44.25 43.92
CA GLY A 176 15.77 -45.12 44.88
C GLY A 176 15.34 -44.53 46.23
N ALA A 177 14.15 -43.93 46.26
CA ALA A 177 13.29 -43.98 47.44
C ALA A 177 11.85 -44.20 46.97
N THR A 178 11.32 -45.39 47.25
CA THR A 178 9.90 -45.71 47.15
C THR A 178 9.17 -44.89 48.21
N GLU A 179 8.75 -43.67 47.88
CA GLU A 179 7.76 -42.97 48.69
C GLU A 179 6.36 -43.51 48.35
N PRO A 180 5.54 -43.90 49.33
CA PRO A 180 4.18 -44.35 49.08
C PRO A 180 3.36 -43.19 48.51
N MET A 181 2.70 -43.43 47.38
CA MET A 181 1.80 -42.45 46.75
C MET A 181 0.78 -41.93 47.77
N PRO A 182 0.56 -40.60 47.86
CA PRO A 182 -0.57 -40.09 48.61
C PRO A 182 -1.87 -40.51 47.90
N ALA A 183 -2.84 -40.96 48.69
CA ALA A 183 -4.16 -41.39 48.23
C ALA A 183 -4.85 -40.30 47.37
N PRO A 184 -5.71 -40.68 46.41
CA PRO A 184 -6.46 -39.72 45.61
C PRO A 184 -7.39 -38.91 46.54
N MET A 185 -7.23 -37.58 46.53
CA MET A 185 -8.15 -36.69 47.24
C MET A 185 -9.56 -36.80 46.65
N PRO A 186 -10.63 -36.71 47.46
CA PRO A 186 -11.98 -36.59 46.95
C PRO A 186 -12.15 -35.27 46.19
N GLU A 187 -12.76 -35.35 45.01
CA GLU A 187 -13.20 -34.22 44.18
C GLU A 187 -14.03 -33.24 45.02
N ALA A 188 -13.51 -32.04 45.24
CA ALA A 188 -14.32 -30.91 45.71
C ALA A 188 -14.99 -30.26 44.49
N PRO A 189 -16.28 -29.90 44.56
CA PRO A 189 -17.02 -29.38 43.42
C PRO A 189 -16.45 -28.02 43.01
N VAL A 190 -15.98 -27.94 41.77
CA VAL A 190 -15.60 -26.67 41.14
C VAL A 190 -16.89 -25.91 40.86
N THR A 191 -17.21 -24.91 41.68
CA THR A 191 -18.21 -23.91 41.32
C THR A 191 -17.61 -23.02 40.22
N PRO A 192 -18.28 -22.84 39.08
CA PRO A 192 -17.79 -21.93 38.05
C PRO A 192 -17.88 -20.49 38.58
N PRO A 193 -16.83 -19.66 38.44
CA PRO A 193 -16.96 -18.24 38.71
C PRO A 193 -17.95 -17.64 37.69
N ALA A 194 -18.99 -17.01 38.23
CA ALA A 194 -19.95 -16.26 37.45
C ALA A 194 -19.25 -15.15 36.66
N GLY A 195 -19.49 -15.16 35.35
CA GLY A 195 -19.56 -14.01 34.45
C GLY A 195 -18.53 -12.89 34.65
N ALA A 196 -17.40 -12.99 33.96
CA ALA A 196 -16.67 -11.82 33.48
C ALA A 196 -16.10 -12.15 32.10
N ASP A 197 -16.77 -11.66 31.06
CA ASP A 197 -16.29 -11.74 29.68
C ASP A 197 -14.92 -11.04 29.57
N PRO A 198 -13.91 -11.67 28.94
CA PRO A 198 -12.59 -11.08 28.75
C PRO A 198 -12.57 -10.03 27.62
N PHE A 199 -13.70 -9.77 26.97
CA PHE A 199 -13.87 -8.71 25.98
C PHE A 199 -14.74 -7.58 26.55
N GLY A 200 -14.07 -6.68 27.29
CA GLY A 200 -14.44 -5.27 27.45
C GLY A 200 -15.93 -4.93 27.59
N GLY A 201 -16.38 -4.75 28.83
CA GLY A 201 -17.61 -4.03 29.13
C GLY A 201 -17.52 -2.57 28.70
N GLY A 202 -18.23 -2.22 27.63
CA GLY A 202 -18.45 -0.86 27.18
C GLY A 202 -19.89 -0.73 26.66
N ALA A 203 -20.69 0.03 27.40
CA ALA A 203 -21.96 0.67 27.06
C ALA A 203 -22.93 -0.05 26.08
N ALA A 204 -24.15 -0.30 26.57
CA ALA A 204 -25.30 -0.71 25.77
C ALA A 204 -25.49 0.17 24.51
N PRO A 205 -25.82 -0.42 23.34
CA PRO A 205 -26.21 0.36 22.18
C PRO A 205 -27.55 1.04 22.47
N ALA A 206 -27.55 2.36 22.46
CA ALA A 206 -28.77 3.13 22.35
C ALA A 206 -29.51 2.70 21.07
N THR A 207 -30.77 2.32 21.23
CA THR A 207 -31.73 2.15 20.14
C THR A 207 -31.70 3.36 19.21
N PRO A 208 -31.50 3.19 17.88
CA PRO A 208 -31.69 4.28 16.94
C PRO A 208 -33.18 4.63 16.84
N PRO A 209 -33.57 5.92 16.81
CA PRO A 209 -34.91 6.27 16.37
C PRO A 209 -35.11 5.80 14.92
N ALA A 210 -36.27 5.22 14.66
CA ALA A 210 -36.68 4.80 13.33
C ALA A 210 -36.61 5.98 12.34
N GLY A 211 -36.03 5.73 11.17
CA GLY A 211 -36.20 6.58 9.99
C GLY A 211 -35.01 7.48 9.66
N ALA A 212 -33.95 6.91 9.13
CA ALA A 212 -33.08 7.57 8.13
C ALA A 212 -32.27 6.51 7.38
N ASP A 213 -32.64 6.25 6.13
CA ASP A 213 -31.89 5.38 5.23
C ASP A 213 -30.50 5.98 4.95
N PRO A 214 -29.40 5.20 5.07
CA PRO A 214 -28.04 5.66 4.82
C PRO A 214 -27.67 5.73 3.33
N PHE A 215 -28.58 5.33 2.43
CA PHE A 215 -28.47 5.52 0.99
C PHE A 215 -29.55 6.51 0.56
N GLY A 216 -29.13 7.72 0.22
CA GLY A 216 -29.97 8.91 0.09
C GLY A 216 -31.29 8.76 -0.67
N GLY A 217 -32.31 9.45 -0.15
CA GLY A 217 -33.60 9.63 -0.79
C GLY A 217 -34.19 11.01 -0.49
N GLY A 218 -34.17 11.89 -1.48
CA GLY A 218 -35.25 12.84 -1.75
C GLY A 218 -35.43 14.03 -0.80
N ALA A 219 -34.66 15.10 -1.01
CA ALA A 219 -35.25 16.43 -0.90
C ALA A 219 -36.37 16.53 -1.94
N ALA A 220 -37.60 16.79 -1.49
CA ALA A 220 -38.74 17.02 -2.36
C ALA A 220 -38.45 18.20 -3.29
N PRO A 221 -38.46 18.02 -4.63
CA PRO A 221 -38.54 19.14 -5.54
C PRO A 221 -39.99 19.64 -5.57
N ALA A 222 -40.14 20.96 -5.53
CA ALA A 222 -41.38 21.64 -5.83
C ALA A 222 -41.99 21.10 -7.13
N THR A 223 -43.28 20.79 -7.10
CA THR A 223 -44.10 20.42 -8.26
C THR A 223 -43.93 21.45 -9.39
N PRO A 224 -43.39 21.07 -10.57
CA PRO A 224 -43.57 21.84 -11.79
C PRO A 224 -44.93 21.49 -12.41
N PRO A 225 -45.55 22.41 -13.18
CA PRO A 225 -46.82 22.15 -13.85
C PRO A 225 -46.66 21.04 -14.90
N ALA A 226 -47.72 20.26 -15.05
CA ALA A 226 -47.81 19.17 -16.02
C ALA A 226 -47.49 19.64 -17.44
N GLY A 227 -46.66 18.87 -18.17
CA GLY A 227 -46.62 18.94 -19.63
C GLY A 227 -45.26 19.05 -20.33
N ALA A 228 -44.16 18.53 -19.77
CA ALA A 228 -42.93 18.41 -20.54
C ALA A 228 -42.24 17.06 -20.31
N ASP A 229 -42.17 16.27 -21.38
CA ASP A 229 -41.53 14.96 -21.47
C ASP A 229 -40.00 15.12 -21.43
N PRO A 230 -39.25 14.48 -20.50
CA PRO A 230 -37.81 14.70 -20.33
C PRO A 230 -36.93 13.85 -21.27
N PHE A 231 -37.52 12.94 -22.04
CA PHE A 231 -36.84 12.17 -23.08
C PHE A 231 -37.42 12.56 -24.43
N GLY A 232 -36.89 13.64 -25.00
CA GLY A 232 -37.29 14.17 -26.29
C GLY A 232 -37.32 13.08 -27.38
N GLY A 233 -38.52 12.62 -27.68
CA GLY A 233 -38.81 11.71 -28.78
C GLY A 233 -40.09 12.17 -29.47
N GLY A 234 -39.94 12.79 -30.64
CA GLY A 234 -41.03 12.99 -31.57
C GLY A 234 -41.31 14.44 -31.98
N ALA A 235 -40.61 14.91 -33.00
CA ALA A 235 -41.20 15.83 -33.98
C ALA A 235 -40.79 15.34 -35.39
N ALA A 236 -41.81 15.16 -36.23
CA ALA A 236 -41.76 14.63 -37.58
C ALA A 236 -40.89 15.47 -38.54
N PRO A 237 -40.41 14.89 -39.66
CA PRO A 237 -39.59 15.62 -40.63
C PRO A 237 -40.43 16.65 -41.39
N ALA A 238 -39.95 17.88 -41.41
CA ALA A 238 -40.41 18.88 -42.37
C ALA A 238 -39.94 18.46 -43.77
N THR A 239 -40.91 18.28 -44.68
CA THR A 239 -40.69 18.12 -46.11
C THR A 239 -40.03 19.39 -46.69
N PRO A 240 -38.88 19.30 -47.38
CA PRO A 240 -38.41 20.39 -48.23
C PRO A 240 -39.19 20.41 -49.56
N PRO A 241 -39.48 21.59 -50.13
CA PRO A 241 -40.08 21.68 -51.46
C PRO A 241 -39.11 21.17 -52.52
N ALA A 242 -39.69 20.60 -53.57
CA ALA A 242 -39.02 19.97 -54.69
C ALA A 242 -38.05 20.91 -55.44
N GLY A 243 -36.91 20.36 -55.84
CA GLY A 243 -36.17 20.80 -57.02
C GLY A 243 -34.93 21.65 -56.78
N ALA A 244 -33.80 21.01 -56.44
CA ALA A 244 -32.48 21.43 -56.92
C ALA A 244 -31.50 20.25 -56.77
N ASP A 245 -31.12 19.66 -57.91
CA ASP A 245 -30.10 18.62 -58.02
C ASP A 245 -28.71 19.17 -57.61
N PRO A 246 -28.00 18.57 -56.65
CA PRO A 246 -26.66 19.01 -56.26
C PRO A 246 -25.52 18.36 -57.08
N PHE A 247 -25.83 17.49 -58.06
CA PHE A 247 -24.83 16.75 -58.86
C PHE A 247 -25.09 16.78 -60.38
N GLY A 248 -25.53 17.92 -60.92
CA GLY A 248 -25.63 18.14 -62.37
C GLY A 248 -24.27 18.48 -62.99
N GLY A 249 -23.64 17.50 -63.63
CA GLY A 249 -22.53 17.71 -64.56
C GLY A 249 -23.00 18.01 -66.00
N GLY A 250 -22.11 18.62 -66.78
CA GLY A 250 -22.21 18.83 -68.25
C GLY A 250 -22.33 20.32 -68.61
N ALA A 251 -21.29 20.98 -69.10
CA ALA A 251 -20.72 20.90 -70.45
C ALA A 251 -21.58 21.59 -71.54
N ALA A 252 -20.90 22.48 -72.28
CA ALA A 252 -21.31 23.25 -73.47
C ALA A 252 -22.15 24.51 -73.24
#